data_AF-A0A258SHL7-F1
#
_entry.id   AF-A0A258SHL7-F1
#
_cell.length_a   1.000
_cell.length_b   1.000
_cell.length_c   1.000
_cell.angle_alpha   90.00
_cell.angle_beta   90.00
_cell.angle_gamma   90.00
#
_symmetry.space_group_name_H-M   'P 1'
#
loop_
_entity.id
_entity.type
_entity.pdbx_description
1 polymer ?
#
loop_
_entity_poly.entity_id
_entity_poly.type
_entity_poly.pdbx_seq_one_letter_code
_entity_poly.pdbx_strand_id
1 'polypeptide(L)'
;LATPHLGAPLALARVLGLDGALGISGADFREFAGDRRFPSGYQLLPAPGEAACWDAESLDLQPLDIYAQGTARRLGLKPELLARARFVHDTLRAGTVPDHVRYFLFAGVGHRTVTRINVGDDGVRLTTTDDAGDGTVPLWSALPRSLQKQLVSGDHSGFFKSKAFKAVFYRLLGANFPIPPLMAAETIELSVQSLVLGPDQPIDALLAPLAPVARIEGSIIIERTDDPAKPFTQFRPPAKVVYMGPETPQLKLLLPPLGKTGHYRATFLGEPGKSEPVVFAVAQS
;
A
#
# COMPACT_ATOMS: atom_id res chain seq x y z
N LEU A 1 -8.88 -1.53 9.83
CA LEU A 1 -8.50 -0.43 8.92
C LEU A 1 -7.35 -0.95 8.06
N ALA A 2 -7.47 -0.93 6.73
CA ALA A 2 -6.50 -1.51 5.78
C ALA A 2 -5.97 -2.88 6.22
N THR A 3 -6.86 -3.73 6.71
CA THR A 3 -6.46 -4.99 7.34
C THR A 3 -6.19 -6.02 6.23
N PRO A 4 -5.00 -6.65 6.17
CA PRO A 4 -4.72 -7.73 5.22
C PRO A 4 -5.41 -9.02 5.66
N HIS A 5 -6.73 -9.08 5.56
CA HIS A 5 -7.52 -10.19 6.12
C HIS A 5 -7.15 -11.56 5.54
N LEU A 6 -6.69 -11.59 4.29
CA LEU A 6 -6.25 -12.80 3.59
C LEU A 6 -4.74 -12.80 3.37
N GLY A 7 -4.00 -12.00 4.14
CA GLY A 7 -2.56 -11.77 3.96
C GLY A 7 -2.23 -10.85 2.78
N ALA A 8 -0.94 -10.62 2.53
CA ALA A 8 -0.49 -9.76 1.45
C ALA A 8 0.62 -10.44 0.63
N PRO A 9 0.55 -10.43 -0.72
CA PRO A 9 1.65 -10.89 -1.57
C PRO A 9 2.98 -10.17 -1.30
N LEU A 10 2.93 -8.90 -0.86
CA LEU A 10 4.11 -8.16 -0.44
C LEU A 10 4.81 -8.80 0.78
N ALA A 11 4.08 -9.41 1.71
CA ALA A 11 4.69 -10.14 2.82
C ALA A 11 5.48 -11.35 2.33
N LEU A 12 4.97 -12.06 1.30
CA LEU A 12 5.72 -13.15 0.66
C LEU A 12 6.98 -12.61 -0.01
N ALA A 13 6.90 -11.50 -0.76
CA ALA A 13 8.08 -10.86 -1.34
C ALA A 13 9.16 -10.55 -0.29
N ARG A 14 8.77 -9.99 0.86
CA ARG A 14 9.68 -9.67 1.97
C ARG A 14 10.29 -10.90 2.63
N VAL A 15 9.50 -11.96 2.85
CA VAL A 15 10.01 -13.24 3.39
C VAL A 15 11.00 -13.89 2.43
N LEU A 16 10.83 -13.72 1.12
CA LEU A 16 11.77 -14.20 0.10
C LEU A 16 13.01 -13.28 -0.05
N GLY A 17 12.97 -12.09 0.56
CA GLY A 17 14.00 -11.07 0.47
C GLY A 17 14.03 -10.31 -0.85
N LEU A 18 12.89 -10.24 -1.54
CA LEU A 18 12.70 -9.50 -2.80
C LEU A 18 12.28 -8.04 -2.57
N ASP A 19 11.90 -7.70 -1.34
CA ASP A 19 11.45 -6.37 -0.94
C ASP A 19 11.99 -6.05 0.46
N GLY A 20 12.25 -4.76 0.71
CA GLY A 20 12.69 -4.23 1.99
C GLY A 20 11.62 -3.32 2.62
N ALA A 21 11.86 -2.85 3.84
CA ALA A 21 10.97 -1.90 4.50
C ALA A 21 11.69 -1.10 5.58
N LEU A 22 11.35 0.19 5.72
CA LEU A 22 11.81 1.03 6.84
C LEU A 22 13.34 1.05 7.03
N GLY A 23 14.10 0.99 5.93
CA GLY A 23 15.57 0.94 5.96
C GLY A 23 16.16 -0.46 6.21
N ILE A 24 15.33 -1.51 6.27
CA ILE A 24 15.76 -2.91 6.30
C ILE A 24 15.84 -3.42 4.86
N SER A 25 17.00 -3.94 4.46
CA SER A 25 17.20 -4.53 3.13
C SER A 25 16.33 -5.79 2.95
N GLY A 26 16.11 -6.21 1.70
CA GLY A 26 15.42 -7.48 1.45
C GLY A 26 16.15 -8.69 2.06
N ALA A 27 17.49 -8.69 2.03
CA ALA A 27 18.29 -9.75 2.61
C ALA A 27 18.14 -9.83 4.14
N ASP A 28 18.23 -8.69 4.83
CA ASP A 28 18.04 -8.60 6.28
C ASP A 28 16.60 -8.95 6.66
N PHE A 29 15.62 -8.51 5.86
CA PHE A 29 14.22 -8.85 6.11
C PHE A 29 13.99 -10.36 6.04
N ARG A 30 14.57 -11.04 5.06
CA ARG A 30 14.53 -12.51 4.96
C ARG A 30 15.17 -13.18 6.18
N GLU A 31 16.30 -12.66 6.65
CA GLU A 31 16.95 -13.17 7.86
C GLU A 31 16.04 -13.04 9.09
N PHE A 32 15.52 -11.83 9.36
CA PHE A 32 14.64 -11.58 10.50
C PHE A 32 13.33 -12.35 10.41
N ALA A 33 12.70 -12.39 9.24
CA ALA A 33 11.45 -13.13 9.03
C ALA A 33 11.66 -14.64 9.20
N GLY A 34 12.88 -15.13 8.99
CA GLY A 34 13.26 -16.51 9.26
C GLY A 34 13.43 -16.84 10.75
N ASP A 35 13.49 -15.85 11.64
CA ASP A 35 13.63 -16.09 13.08
C ASP A 35 12.26 -16.38 13.72
N ARG A 36 12.18 -17.49 14.46
CA ARG A 36 10.94 -17.92 15.15
C ARG A 36 10.47 -16.95 16.23
N ARG A 37 11.31 -16.02 16.67
CA ARG A 37 10.99 -14.94 17.61
C ARG A 37 10.21 -13.80 16.94
N PHE A 38 10.28 -13.66 15.62
CA PHE A 38 9.65 -12.58 14.84
C PHE A 38 8.72 -13.13 13.74
N PRO A 39 7.61 -13.82 14.10
CA PRO A 39 6.79 -14.56 13.13
C PRO A 39 5.91 -13.67 12.24
N SER A 40 5.83 -12.36 12.49
CA SER A 40 4.87 -11.45 11.84
C SER A 40 4.98 -11.44 10.32
N GLY A 41 6.20 -11.55 9.77
CA GLY A 41 6.41 -11.66 8.32
C GLY A 41 5.68 -12.87 7.71
N TYR A 42 5.76 -14.03 8.38
CA TYR A 42 5.04 -15.24 7.96
C TYR A 42 3.54 -15.16 8.23
N GLN A 43 3.12 -14.56 9.35
CA GLN A 43 1.69 -14.45 9.72
C GLN A 43 0.90 -13.54 8.76
N LEU A 44 1.58 -12.67 8.01
CA LEU A 44 0.98 -11.82 7.00
C LEU A 44 1.04 -12.42 5.59
N LEU A 45 1.57 -13.63 5.42
CA LEU A 45 1.54 -14.34 4.14
C LEU A 45 0.10 -14.55 3.66
N PRO A 46 -0.12 -14.67 2.34
CA PRO A 46 -1.42 -15.04 1.79
C PRO A 46 -2.01 -16.25 2.50
N ALA A 47 -3.32 -16.21 2.75
CA ALA A 47 -4.02 -17.29 3.45
C ALA A 47 -3.96 -18.61 2.63
N PRO A 48 -4.01 -19.78 3.28
CA PRO A 48 -4.10 -21.05 2.57
C PRO A 48 -5.28 -21.08 1.58
N GLY A 49 -5.00 -21.44 0.33
CA GLY A 49 -5.98 -21.49 -0.76
C GLY A 49 -6.10 -20.19 -1.57
N GLU A 50 -5.44 -19.11 -1.16
CA GLU A 50 -5.39 -17.88 -1.97
C GLU A 50 -4.47 -18.04 -3.18
N ALA A 51 -4.97 -17.68 -4.36
CA ALA A 51 -4.22 -17.69 -5.61
C ALA A 51 -3.28 -16.47 -5.73
N ALA A 52 -2.48 -16.22 -4.69
CA ALA A 52 -1.56 -15.09 -4.61
C ALA A 52 -0.15 -15.40 -5.14
N CYS A 53 0.14 -16.66 -5.43
CA CYS A 53 1.39 -17.13 -6.00
C CYS A 53 1.09 -18.00 -7.22
N TRP A 54 1.63 -17.70 -8.39
CA TRP A 54 1.35 -18.42 -9.65
C TRP A 54 2.61 -19.09 -10.20
N ASP A 55 2.43 -20.23 -10.84
CA ASP A 55 3.48 -20.86 -11.63
C ASP A 55 3.59 -20.13 -12.98
N ALA A 56 4.74 -19.50 -13.21
CA ALA A 56 4.99 -18.75 -14.43
C ALA A 56 5.20 -19.66 -15.64
N GLU A 57 5.54 -20.94 -15.42
CA GLU A 57 5.74 -21.93 -16.47
C GLU A 57 4.42 -22.62 -16.87
N SER A 58 3.38 -22.45 -16.06
CA SER A 58 2.07 -23.04 -16.34
C SER A 58 1.32 -22.23 -17.40
N LEU A 59 0.96 -22.88 -18.51
CA LEU A 59 0.14 -22.28 -19.57
C LEU A 59 -1.23 -21.79 -19.06
N ASP A 60 -1.77 -22.44 -18.03
CA ASP A 60 -3.07 -22.11 -17.44
C ASP A 60 -2.96 -21.22 -16.20
N LEU A 61 -1.77 -20.68 -15.91
CA LEU A 61 -1.50 -19.80 -14.76
C LEU A 61 -1.91 -20.45 -13.43
N GLN A 62 -1.57 -21.73 -13.26
CA GLN A 62 -1.94 -22.49 -12.08
C GLN A 62 -1.42 -21.84 -10.79
N PRO A 63 -2.24 -21.74 -9.73
CA PRO A 63 -1.78 -21.24 -8.45
C PRO A 63 -0.81 -22.24 -7.80
N LEU A 64 0.26 -21.71 -7.22
CA LEU A 64 1.19 -22.45 -6.38
C LEU A 64 0.78 -22.33 -4.92
N ASP A 65 0.55 -23.47 -4.27
CA ASP A 65 0.36 -23.51 -2.82
C ASP A 65 1.70 -23.34 -2.11
N ILE A 66 1.95 -22.16 -1.55
CA ILE A 66 3.17 -21.86 -0.78
C ILE A 66 3.31 -22.66 0.52
N TYR A 67 2.23 -23.30 0.97
CA TYR A 67 2.22 -24.18 2.14
C TYR A 67 2.49 -25.65 1.79
N ALA A 68 2.43 -26.02 0.50
CA ALA A 68 2.80 -27.35 0.05
C ALA A 68 4.32 -27.55 0.20
N GLN A 69 4.74 -28.73 0.67
CA GLN A 69 6.15 -29.00 1.01
C GLN A 69 7.11 -28.76 -0.17
N GLY A 70 6.70 -29.12 -1.39
CA GLY A 70 7.49 -28.92 -2.61
C GLY A 70 7.72 -27.45 -2.92
N THR A 71 6.64 -26.66 -2.98
CA THR A 71 6.68 -25.21 -3.22
C THR A 71 7.44 -24.48 -2.11
N ALA A 72 7.16 -24.80 -0.84
CA ALA A 72 7.84 -24.21 0.31
C ALA A 72 9.35 -24.43 0.24
N ARG A 73 9.79 -25.66 -0.07
CA ARG A 73 11.21 -25.99 -0.25
C ARG A 73 11.82 -25.24 -1.44
N ARG A 74 11.14 -25.21 -2.60
CA ARG A 74 11.59 -24.46 -3.79
C ARG A 74 11.82 -22.98 -3.49
N LEU A 75 10.96 -22.39 -2.66
CA LEU A 75 11.02 -20.99 -2.27
C LEU A 75 11.88 -20.70 -1.04
N GLY A 76 12.47 -21.72 -0.39
CA GLY A 76 13.23 -21.54 0.84
C GLY A 76 12.40 -21.10 2.05
N LEU A 77 11.08 -21.36 2.03
CA LEU A 77 10.18 -21.04 3.13
C LEU A 77 10.32 -22.06 4.27
N LYS A 78 10.21 -21.58 5.51
CA LYS A 78 10.40 -22.37 6.72
C LYS A 78 9.09 -23.09 7.11
N PRO A 79 9.03 -24.44 7.08
CA PRO A 79 7.79 -25.19 7.33
C PRO A 79 7.13 -24.88 8.68
N GLU A 80 7.93 -24.68 9.73
CA GLU A 80 7.44 -24.37 11.08
C GLU A 80 6.81 -22.97 11.18
N LEU A 81 7.26 -22.02 10.36
CA LEU A 81 6.66 -20.69 10.30
C LEU A 81 5.43 -20.68 9.40
N LEU A 82 5.43 -21.46 8.31
CA LEU A 82 4.24 -21.71 7.50
C LEU A 82 3.13 -22.39 8.30
N ALA A 83 3.45 -23.35 9.15
CA ALA A 83 2.48 -23.98 10.04
C ALA A 83 1.84 -22.96 11.00
N ARG A 84 2.63 -22.01 11.52
CA ARG A 84 2.11 -20.91 12.36
C ARG A 84 1.25 -19.94 11.56
N ALA A 85 1.65 -19.59 10.35
CA ALA A 85 0.85 -18.75 9.46
C ALA A 85 -0.50 -19.38 9.13
N ARG A 86 -0.50 -20.68 8.77
CA ARG A 86 -1.70 -21.48 8.57
C ARG A 86 -2.59 -21.48 9.81
N PHE A 87 -2.02 -21.75 10.98
CA PHE A 87 -2.77 -21.72 12.24
C PHE A 87 -3.47 -20.36 12.49
N VAL A 88 -2.78 -19.24 12.23
CA VAL A 88 -3.39 -17.89 12.38
C VAL A 88 -4.57 -17.72 11.44
N HIS A 89 -4.41 -18.04 10.15
CA HIS A 89 -5.48 -17.93 9.16
C HIS A 89 -6.66 -18.85 9.47
N ASP A 90 -6.40 -20.10 9.84
CA ASP A 90 -7.43 -21.06 10.21
C ASP A 90 -8.21 -20.58 11.45
N THR A 91 -7.52 -20.02 12.44
CA THR A 91 -8.14 -19.46 13.65
C THR A 91 -9.02 -18.26 13.33
N LEU A 92 -8.53 -17.31 12.52
CA LEU A 92 -9.29 -16.12 12.14
C LEU A 92 -10.47 -16.44 11.20
N ARG A 93 -10.35 -17.50 10.39
CA ARG A 93 -11.42 -17.98 9.49
C ARG A 93 -12.49 -18.79 10.23
N ALA A 94 -12.14 -19.52 11.28
CA ALA A 94 -13.07 -20.38 12.03
C ALA A 94 -14.20 -19.59 12.72
N GLY A 95 -14.04 -18.28 12.90
CA GLY A 95 -15.08 -17.42 13.48
C GLY A 95 -16.07 -16.87 12.44
N THR A 96 -17.36 -17.02 12.72
CA THR A 96 -18.38 -16.15 12.13
C THR A 96 -18.30 -14.76 12.75
N VAL A 97 -18.69 -13.74 11.98
CA VAL A 97 -18.88 -12.39 12.52
C VAL A 97 -19.98 -12.49 13.58
N PRO A 98 -19.76 -12.08 14.85
CA PRO A 98 -20.82 -12.12 15.84
C PRO A 98 -21.98 -11.19 15.43
N ASP A 99 -23.21 -11.70 15.43
CA ASP A 99 -24.39 -10.96 14.94
C ASP A 99 -24.66 -9.64 15.68
N HIS A 100 -24.19 -9.54 16.93
CA HIS A 100 -24.35 -8.35 17.78
C HIS A 100 -23.25 -7.30 17.57
N VAL A 101 -22.25 -7.56 16.71
CA VAL A 101 -21.14 -6.63 16.44
C VAL A 101 -21.26 -6.14 14.99
N ARG A 102 -21.41 -4.82 14.82
CA ARG A 102 -21.36 -4.20 13.50
C ARG A 102 -19.91 -4.01 13.06
N TYR A 103 -19.54 -4.64 11.96
CA TYR A 103 -18.24 -4.43 11.31
C TYR A 103 -18.37 -3.41 10.18
N PHE A 104 -17.35 -2.57 10.05
CA PHE A 104 -17.20 -1.63 8.94
C PHE A 104 -15.75 -1.70 8.44
N LEU A 105 -15.57 -2.00 7.16
CA LEU A 105 -14.24 -2.14 6.56
C LEU A 105 -13.80 -0.82 5.92
N PHE A 106 -12.56 -0.42 6.17
CA PHE A 106 -11.92 0.67 5.43
C PHE A 106 -10.72 0.10 4.69
N ALA A 107 -10.63 0.37 3.39
CA ALA A 107 -9.51 -0.03 2.55
C ALA A 107 -8.92 1.19 1.83
N GLY A 108 -7.60 1.29 1.79
CA GLY A 108 -6.91 2.27 0.96
C GLY A 108 -6.90 1.83 -0.51
N VAL A 109 -6.92 2.80 -1.43
CA VAL A 109 -6.89 2.59 -2.89
C VAL A 109 -6.06 3.64 -3.62
N GLY A 110 -5.82 3.41 -4.91
CA GLY A 110 -5.23 4.39 -5.82
C GLY A 110 -3.72 4.21 -6.05
N HIS A 111 -3.07 3.31 -5.30
CA HIS A 111 -1.64 3.04 -5.45
C HIS A 111 -1.40 1.71 -6.14
N ARG A 112 -0.28 1.65 -6.88
CA ARG A 112 0.24 0.39 -7.41
C ARG A 112 0.55 -0.56 -6.26
N THR A 113 -0.06 -1.74 -6.27
CA THR A 113 0.02 -2.70 -5.16
C THR A 113 0.45 -4.07 -5.65
N VAL A 114 1.27 -4.79 -4.87
CA VAL A 114 1.67 -6.17 -5.20
C VAL A 114 0.45 -7.08 -5.04
N THR A 115 -0.05 -7.60 -6.16
CA THR A 115 -1.27 -8.41 -6.22
C THR A 115 -1.01 -9.89 -6.31
N ARG A 116 0.17 -10.28 -6.81
CA ARG A 116 0.63 -11.67 -6.86
C ARG A 116 2.15 -11.78 -7.00
N ILE A 117 2.66 -12.97 -6.73
CA ILE A 117 4.03 -13.39 -7.00
C ILE A 117 4.01 -14.45 -8.12
N ASN A 118 4.83 -14.30 -9.16
CA ASN A 118 5.00 -15.36 -10.16
C ASN A 118 6.34 -16.05 -9.90
N VAL A 119 6.35 -17.38 -9.99
CA VAL A 119 7.52 -18.22 -9.74
C VAL A 119 7.77 -19.05 -11.00
N GLY A 120 8.91 -18.83 -11.64
CA GLY A 120 9.35 -19.59 -12.82
C GLY A 120 10.74 -20.17 -12.62
N ASP A 121 11.32 -20.70 -13.68
CA ASP A 121 12.69 -21.22 -13.68
C ASP A 121 13.73 -20.08 -13.63
N ASP A 122 13.39 -18.93 -14.24
CA ASP A 122 14.16 -17.69 -14.18
C ASP A 122 14.11 -16.99 -12.80
N GLY A 123 13.39 -17.56 -11.84
CA GLY A 123 13.25 -17.04 -10.48
C GLY A 123 11.88 -16.46 -10.15
N VAL A 124 11.85 -15.58 -9.16
CA VAL A 124 10.61 -15.07 -8.55
C VAL A 124 10.41 -13.60 -8.94
N ARG A 125 9.21 -13.25 -9.43
CA ARG A 125 8.88 -11.89 -9.90
C ARG A 125 7.61 -11.38 -9.22
N LEU A 126 7.68 -10.16 -8.70
CA LEU A 126 6.50 -9.46 -8.15
C LEU A 126 5.63 -8.99 -9.32
N THR A 127 4.33 -9.24 -9.24
CA THR A 127 3.35 -8.54 -10.08
C THR A 127 2.70 -7.45 -9.27
N THR A 128 2.76 -6.25 -9.83
CA THR A 128 2.04 -5.11 -9.29
C THR A 128 0.91 -4.73 -10.24
N THR A 129 -0.19 -4.25 -9.68
CA THR A 129 -1.34 -3.78 -10.45
C THR A 129 -1.70 -2.38 -10.00
N ASP A 130 -1.93 -1.49 -10.96
CA ASP A 130 -2.36 -0.12 -10.69
C ASP A 130 -3.76 -0.12 -10.07
N ASP A 131 -4.00 0.83 -9.15
CA ASP A 131 -5.27 1.01 -8.42
C ASP A 131 -5.78 -0.23 -7.64
N ALA A 132 -4.96 -1.27 -7.49
CA ALA A 132 -5.37 -2.53 -6.90
C ALA A 132 -5.28 -2.57 -5.36
N GLY A 133 -4.92 -1.47 -4.71
CA GLY A 133 -4.80 -1.38 -3.26
C GLY A 133 -4.14 -0.08 -2.80
N ASP A 134 -3.55 -0.14 -1.61
CA ASP A 134 -2.97 1.00 -0.88
C ASP A 134 -1.43 1.07 -0.93
N GLY A 135 -0.82 0.36 -1.87
CA GLY A 135 0.62 0.20 -2.00
C GLY A 135 1.19 -0.97 -1.20
N THR A 136 0.45 -1.51 -0.22
CA THR A 136 0.87 -2.64 0.63
C THR A 136 -0.10 -3.82 0.53
N VAL A 137 -1.39 -3.56 0.73
CA VAL A 137 -2.44 -4.57 0.83
C VAL A 137 -3.36 -4.47 -0.39
N PRO A 138 -3.51 -5.54 -1.18
CA PRO A 138 -4.41 -5.54 -2.31
C PRO A 138 -5.87 -5.58 -1.85
N LEU A 139 -6.77 -4.99 -2.64
CA LEU A 139 -8.20 -4.87 -2.34
C LEU A 139 -8.88 -6.21 -2.07
N TRP A 140 -8.49 -7.27 -2.78
CA TRP A 140 -9.05 -8.61 -2.58
C TRP A 140 -8.79 -9.14 -1.16
N SER A 141 -7.67 -8.75 -0.55
CA SER A 141 -7.34 -9.10 0.83
C SER A 141 -7.94 -8.13 1.84
N ALA A 142 -8.00 -6.83 1.50
CA ALA A 142 -8.57 -5.82 2.38
C ALA A 142 -10.10 -5.95 2.55
N LEU A 143 -10.79 -6.54 1.57
CA LEU A 143 -12.26 -6.59 1.51
C LEU A 143 -12.77 -8.01 1.23
N PRO A 144 -12.44 -9.00 2.08
CA PRO A 144 -12.69 -10.43 1.82
C PRO A 144 -14.16 -10.83 1.96
N ARG A 145 -15.00 -9.96 2.54
CA ARG A 145 -16.39 -10.25 2.91
C ARG A 145 -17.30 -9.16 2.37
N SER A 146 -18.56 -9.55 2.09
CA SER A 146 -19.62 -8.61 1.73
C SER A 146 -20.15 -7.88 2.99
N LEU A 147 -19.30 -7.04 3.58
CA LEU A 147 -19.61 -6.18 4.71
C LEU A 147 -19.71 -4.73 4.26
N GLN A 148 -20.31 -3.88 5.10
CA GLN A 148 -20.28 -2.44 4.90
C GLN A 148 -18.83 -1.95 4.83
N LYS A 149 -18.51 -1.14 3.82
CA LYS A 149 -17.14 -0.76 3.52
C LYS A 149 -17.02 0.63 2.91
N GLN A 150 -15.86 1.25 3.10
CA GLN A 150 -15.43 2.50 2.48
C GLN A 150 -14.06 2.31 1.83
N LEU A 151 -13.94 2.74 0.58
CA LEU A 151 -12.66 2.91 -0.10
C LEU A 151 -12.17 4.35 0.11
N VAL A 152 -10.88 4.51 0.38
CA VAL A 152 -10.28 5.82 0.60
C VAL A 152 -8.99 5.91 -0.20
N SER A 153 -8.87 6.89 -1.08
CA SER A 153 -7.63 7.11 -1.83
C SER A 153 -6.47 7.44 -0.88
N GLY A 154 -5.33 6.80 -1.07
CA GLY A 154 -4.13 7.03 -0.27
C GLY A 154 -3.37 5.76 0.10
N ASP A 155 -2.18 5.96 0.66
CA ASP A 155 -1.26 4.89 1.04
C ASP A 155 -1.70 4.19 2.34
N HIS A 156 -1.18 2.98 2.51
CA HIS A 156 -1.46 2.10 3.64
C HIS A 156 -1.33 2.76 5.02
N SER A 157 -0.35 3.66 5.19
CA SER A 157 -0.03 4.31 6.47
C SER A 157 -0.65 5.70 6.62
N GLY A 158 -1.23 6.24 5.56
CA GLY A 158 -1.66 7.63 5.48
C GLY A 158 -3.16 7.83 5.26
N PHE A 159 -3.86 6.87 4.63
CA PHE A 159 -5.24 7.09 4.17
C PHE A 159 -6.22 7.49 5.29
N PHE A 160 -5.98 7.06 6.54
CA PHE A 160 -6.82 7.42 7.69
C PHE A 160 -6.67 8.90 8.12
N LYS A 161 -5.68 9.61 7.60
CA LYS A 161 -5.52 11.06 7.82
C LYS A 161 -6.43 11.87 6.89
N SER A 162 -6.92 11.28 5.81
CA SER A 162 -7.78 11.94 4.83
C SER A 162 -9.07 12.48 5.44
N LYS A 163 -9.57 13.56 4.86
CA LYS A 163 -10.90 14.11 5.20
C LYS A 163 -11.99 13.10 4.86
N ALA A 164 -11.86 12.36 3.75
CA ALA A 164 -12.80 11.34 3.32
C ALA A 164 -12.95 10.22 4.36
N PHE A 165 -11.84 9.69 4.90
CA PHE A 165 -11.86 8.72 5.99
C PHE A 165 -12.52 9.30 7.24
N LYS A 166 -12.03 10.47 7.70
CA LYS A 166 -12.50 11.10 8.94
C LYS A 166 -14.01 11.32 8.91
N ALA A 167 -14.55 11.80 7.79
CA ALA A 167 -15.97 12.06 7.65
C ALA A 167 -16.85 10.82 7.90
N VAL A 168 -16.47 9.66 7.35
CA VAL A 168 -17.20 8.41 7.58
C VAL A 168 -16.95 7.91 9.01
N PHE A 169 -15.70 7.95 9.47
CA PHE A 169 -15.32 7.46 10.80
C PHE A 169 -16.05 8.20 11.93
N TYR A 170 -16.09 9.53 11.90
CA TYR A 170 -16.82 10.32 12.90
C TYR A 170 -18.33 10.01 12.92
N ARG A 171 -18.94 9.77 11.75
CA ARG A 171 -20.36 9.39 11.67
C ARG A 171 -20.63 8.01 12.27
N LEU A 172 -19.71 7.06 12.09
CA LEU A 172 -19.81 5.74 12.75
C LEU A 172 -19.78 5.85 14.27
N LEU A 173 -19.14 6.89 14.82
CA LEU A 173 -19.07 7.18 16.25
C LEU A 173 -20.25 8.04 16.76
N GLY A 174 -21.28 8.28 15.94
CA GLY A 174 -22.45 9.08 16.31
C GLY A 174 -22.20 10.59 16.33
N ALA A 175 -21.02 11.05 15.88
CA ALA A 175 -20.74 12.47 15.75
C ALA A 175 -21.33 13.02 14.44
N ASN A 176 -21.88 14.23 14.51
CA ASN A 176 -22.17 15.04 13.34
C ASN A 176 -20.87 15.62 12.82
N PHE A 177 -20.12 14.85 12.05
CA PHE A 177 -19.14 15.45 11.15
C PHE A 177 -19.92 16.15 10.04
N PRO A 178 -19.57 17.39 9.65
CA PRO A 178 -20.16 17.97 8.47
C PRO A 178 -19.99 16.95 7.34
N ILE A 179 -21.09 16.58 6.67
CA ILE A 179 -21.02 15.88 5.37
C ILE A 179 -19.88 16.60 4.62
N PRO A 180 -18.84 15.91 4.11
CA PRO A 180 -17.81 16.58 3.31
C PRO A 180 -18.59 17.46 2.35
N PRO A 181 -18.50 18.80 2.47
CA PRO A 181 -19.61 19.59 1.99
C PRO A 181 -19.82 19.23 0.53
N LEU A 182 -21.07 19.04 0.13
CA LEU A 182 -21.43 18.93 -1.29
C LEU A 182 -20.87 20.15 -2.09
N MET A 183 -20.39 21.16 -1.36
CA MET A 183 -19.70 22.39 -1.77
C MET A 183 -18.43 22.63 -0.92
N ALA A 184 -17.61 21.61 -0.65
CA ALA A 184 -16.40 21.81 0.14
C ALA A 184 -15.45 22.70 -0.64
N ALA A 185 -14.73 23.59 0.07
CA ALA A 185 -13.59 24.26 -0.54
C ALA A 185 -12.74 23.22 -1.26
N GLU A 186 -12.51 23.48 -2.54
CA GLU A 186 -11.70 22.71 -3.44
C GLU A 186 -10.36 22.41 -2.72
N THR A 187 -10.19 21.18 -2.25
CA THR A 187 -8.98 20.73 -1.56
C THR A 187 -8.56 19.42 -2.15
N ILE A 188 -7.26 19.23 -2.25
CA ILE A 188 -6.64 18.07 -2.86
C ILE A 188 -5.65 17.47 -1.88
N GLU A 189 -5.72 16.15 -1.72
CA GLU A 189 -4.78 15.41 -0.91
C GLU A 189 -3.69 14.84 -1.81
N LEU A 190 -2.45 14.87 -1.31
CA LEU A 190 -1.32 14.19 -1.94
C LEU A 190 -1.02 12.95 -1.11
N SER A 191 -0.77 11.82 -1.78
CA SER A 191 -0.26 10.61 -1.16
C SER A 191 0.92 10.07 -1.97
N VAL A 192 1.91 9.50 -1.29
CA VAL A 192 3.07 8.82 -1.89
C VAL A 192 3.00 7.36 -1.46
N GLN A 193 3.26 6.43 -2.39
CA GLN A 193 2.99 5.00 -2.22
C GLN A 193 3.65 4.33 -1.00
N SER A 194 4.73 4.91 -0.48
CA SER A 194 5.57 4.30 0.55
C SER A 194 6.28 5.36 1.38
N LEU A 195 6.50 5.03 2.65
CA LEU A 195 7.29 5.83 3.57
C LEU A 195 8.79 5.78 3.25
N VAL A 196 9.25 4.73 2.57
CA VAL A 196 10.65 4.57 2.14
C VAL A 196 10.69 4.09 0.69
N LEU A 197 11.46 4.80 -0.13
CA LEU A 197 11.68 4.48 -1.54
C LEU A 197 13.16 4.17 -1.79
N GLY A 198 13.44 3.33 -2.79
CA GLY A 198 14.81 3.17 -3.31
C GLY A 198 15.28 4.40 -4.10
N PRO A 199 16.60 4.65 -4.23
CA PRO A 199 17.11 5.81 -4.96
C PRO A 199 16.69 5.84 -6.43
N ASP A 200 16.61 4.66 -7.04
CA ASP A 200 16.24 4.45 -8.45
C ASP A 200 14.76 4.12 -8.64
N GLN A 201 13.97 4.12 -7.55
CA GLN A 201 12.55 3.83 -7.60
C GLN A 201 11.77 5.11 -7.99
N PRO A 202 10.92 5.05 -9.03
CA PRO A 202 10.03 6.17 -9.35
C PRO A 202 8.98 6.37 -8.26
N ILE A 203 8.52 7.61 -8.10
CA ILE A 203 7.51 7.97 -7.11
C ILE A 203 6.12 7.87 -7.74
N ASP A 204 5.37 6.85 -7.36
CA ASP A 204 3.92 6.76 -7.51
C ASP A 204 3.27 7.70 -6.48
N ALA A 205 2.73 8.79 -7.01
CA ALA A 205 2.05 9.83 -6.27
C ALA A 205 0.59 9.92 -6.72
N LEU A 206 -0.30 10.11 -5.76
CA LEU A 206 -1.73 10.23 -6.00
C LEU A 206 -2.20 11.61 -5.54
N LEU A 207 -2.83 12.34 -6.46
CA LEU A 207 -3.60 13.53 -6.12
C LEU A 207 -5.08 13.14 -6.03
N ALA A 208 -5.68 13.33 -4.86
CA ALA A 208 -7.07 12.96 -4.58
C ALA A 208 -7.87 14.20 -4.14
N PRO A 209 -8.58 14.85 -5.07
CA PRO A 209 -9.56 15.88 -4.75
C PRO A 209 -10.65 15.35 -3.82
N LEU A 210 -11.19 16.21 -2.95
CA LEU A 210 -12.27 15.81 -2.04
C LEU A 210 -13.58 15.48 -2.77
N ALA A 211 -13.79 16.06 -3.95
CA ALA A 211 -14.86 15.75 -4.89
C ALA A 211 -14.27 15.65 -6.30
N PRO A 212 -14.86 14.86 -7.23
CA PRO A 212 -14.36 14.79 -8.60
C PRO A 212 -14.22 16.16 -9.25
N VAL A 213 -13.11 16.40 -9.95
CA VAL A 213 -12.83 17.67 -10.64
C VAL A 213 -12.47 17.43 -12.09
N ALA A 214 -12.88 18.34 -12.97
CA ALA A 214 -12.52 18.32 -14.39
C ALA A 214 -11.15 18.94 -14.68
N ARG A 215 -10.55 19.63 -13.70
CA ARG A 215 -9.27 20.32 -13.83
C ARG A 215 -8.42 20.21 -12.58
N ILE A 216 -7.13 19.93 -12.77
CA ILE A 216 -6.08 20.04 -11.75
C ILE A 216 -4.93 20.79 -12.40
N GLU A 217 -4.50 21.90 -11.81
CA GLU A 217 -3.37 22.68 -12.33
C GLU A 217 -2.50 23.19 -11.20
N GLY A 218 -1.21 22.87 -11.25
CA GLY A 218 -0.30 23.26 -10.19
C GLY A 218 1.08 22.66 -10.37
N SER A 219 1.77 22.44 -9.26
CA SER A 219 3.07 21.78 -9.24
C SER A 219 3.28 20.94 -7.99
N ILE A 220 4.00 19.84 -8.16
CA ILE A 220 4.56 19.07 -7.05
C ILE A 220 5.93 19.66 -6.69
N ILE A 221 6.03 20.18 -5.47
CA ILE A 221 7.28 20.64 -4.87
C ILE A 221 7.90 19.46 -4.12
N ILE A 222 9.17 19.18 -4.39
CA ILE A 222 9.95 18.20 -3.64
C ILE A 222 11.09 18.93 -2.95
N GLU A 223 11.14 18.78 -1.63
CA GLU A 223 12.18 19.30 -0.77
C GLU A 223 12.91 18.14 -0.07
N ARG A 224 14.16 18.37 0.34
CA ARG A 224 15.03 17.37 0.96
C ARG A 224 15.71 17.94 2.20
N THR A 225 15.99 17.08 3.17
CA THR A 225 16.97 17.30 4.23
C THR A 225 17.75 16.01 4.50
N ASP A 226 19.01 16.15 4.93
CA ASP A 226 19.82 15.02 5.42
C ASP A 226 19.47 14.63 6.86
N ASP A 227 18.81 15.53 7.60
CA ASP A 227 18.48 15.38 9.00
C ASP A 227 17.05 15.90 9.23
N PRO A 228 16.13 15.07 9.76
CA PRO A 228 14.74 15.49 9.96
C PRO A 228 14.59 16.64 10.97
N ALA A 229 15.62 16.93 11.78
CA ALA A 229 15.65 18.09 12.67
C ALA A 229 16.04 19.40 11.94
N LYS A 230 16.53 19.33 10.70
CA LYS A 230 16.90 20.50 9.89
C LYS A 230 15.79 20.90 8.92
N PRO A 231 15.72 22.17 8.52
CA PRO A 231 14.77 22.62 7.50
C PRO A 231 14.94 21.86 6.18
N PHE A 232 13.81 21.51 5.57
CA PHE A 232 13.78 21.00 4.21
C PHE A 232 14.12 22.13 3.23
N THR A 233 14.94 21.83 2.23
CA THR A 233 15.28 22.75 1.13
C THR A 233 14.86 22.16 -0.20
N GLN A 234 14.54 23.03 -1.16
CA GLN A 234 14.10 22.57 -2.48
C GLN A 234 15.13 21.63 -3.12
N PHE A 235 14.68 20.42 -3.49
CA PHE A 235 15.56 19.39 -4.04
C PHE A 235 15.70 19.50 -5.56
N ARG A 236 14.58 19.79 -6.24
CA ARG A 236 14.51 19.90 -7.70
C ARG A 236 13.50 20.96 -8.13
N PRO A 237 13.51 21.40 -9.41
CA PRO A 237 12.48 22.28 -9.93
C PRO A 237 11.07 21.69 -9.71
N PRO A 238 10.04 22.53 -9.46
CA PRO A 238 8.66 22.09 -9.32
C PRO A 238 8.22 21.26 -10.53
N ALA A 239 7.62 20.10 -10.30
CA ALA A 239 7.07 19.29 -11.37
C ALA A 239 5.67 19.81 -11.71
N LYS A 240 5.51 20.44 -12.88
CA LYS A 240 4.21 20.97 -13.33
C LYS A 240 3.22 19.84 -13.54
N VAL A 241 2.00 20.01 -13.03
CA VAL A 241 0.88 19.10 -13.20
C VAL A 241 -0.26 19.86 -13.87
N VAL A 242 -0.75 19.34 -14.99
CA VAL A 242 -1.94 19.86 -15.68
C VAL A 242 -2.81 18.68 -16.09
N TYR A 243 -4.05 18.72 -15.64
CA TYR A 243 -5.12 17.85 -16.08
C TYR A 243 -6.31 18.71 -16.46
N MET A 244 -6.87 18.44 -17.64
CA MET A 244 -8.12 19.02 -18.12
C MET A 244 -8.85 17.92 -18.88
N GLY A 245 -10.03 17.52 -18.40
CA GLY A 245 -10.75 16.39 -18.97
C GLY A 245 -12.08 16.13 -18.26
N PRO A 246 -12.64 14.91 -18.39
CA PRO A 246 -13.77 14.47 -17.59
C PRO A 246 -13.52 14.64 -16.09
N GLU A 247 -14.59 14.69 -15.28
CA GLU A 247 -14.40 14.71 -13.83
C GLU A 247 -13.66 13.45 -13.36
N THR A 248 -12.57 13.66 -12.63
CA THR A 248 -11.79 12.56 -12.05
C THR A 248 -11.77 12.65 -10.53
N PRO A 249 -12.01 11.54 -9.81
CA PRO A 249 -11.88 11.50 -8.35
C PRO A 249 -10.41 11.47 -7.90
N GLN A 250 -9.47 11.16 -8.81
CA GLN A 250 -8.05 11.10 -8.51
C GLN A 250 -7.19 11.26 -9.76
N LEU A 251 -5.96 11.75 -9.60
CA LEU A 251 -4.95 11.81 -10.65
C LEU A 251 -3.69 11.10 -10.18
N LYS A 252 -3.34 10.03 -10.88
CA LYS A 252 -2.12 9.27 -10.64
C LYS A 252 -0.95 9.92 -11.39
N LEU A 253 0.16 10.10 -10.69
CA LEU A 253 1.38 10.70 -11.21
C LEU A 253 2.55 9.75 -10.97
N LEU A 254 3.35 9.53 -12.01
CA LEU A 254 4.62 8.82 -11.88
C LEU A 254 5.75 9.84 -12.01
N LEU A 255 6.37 10.19 -10.89
CA LEU A 255 7.49 11.12 -10.85
C LEU A 255 8.82 10.37 -10.98
N PRO A 256 9.85 10.97 -11.61
CA PRO A 256 11.13 10.30 -11.77
C PRO A 256 11.82 10.05 -10.42
N PRO A 257 12.68 9.01 -10.34
CA PRO A 257 13.46 8.69 -9.14
C PRO A 257 14.27 9.89 -8.62
N LEU A 258 14.59 9.86 -7.33
CA LEU A 258 15.29 10.97 -6.66
C LEU A 258 16.81 10.79 -6.67
N GLY A 259 17.32 9.57 -6.81
CA GLY A 259 18.74 9.24 -6.97
C GLY A 259 19.64 9.55 -5.78
N LYS A 260 19.11 10.14 -4.69
CA LYS A 260 19.87 10.50 -3.49
C LYS A 260 19.12 10.06 -2.25
N THR A 261 19.86 9.56 -1.27
CA THR A 261 19.30 9.23 0.03
C THR A 261 18.98 10.49 0.83
N GLY A 262 18.09 10.36 1.81
CA GLY A 262 17.71 11.43 2.73
C GLY A 262 16.22 11.44 3.04
N HIS A 263 15.78 12.46 3.77
CA HIS A 263 14.38 12.71 4.05
C HIS A 263 13.81 13.68 3.04
N TYR A 264 12.63 13.38 2.54
CA TYR A 264 11.95 14.13 1.50
C TYR A 264 10.57 14.58 1.96
N ARG A 265 10.16 15.75 1.47
CA ARG A 265 8.84 16.31 1.65
C ARG A 265 8.26 16.66 0.30
N ALA A 266 7.10 16.11 -0.03
CA ALA A 266 6.35 16.43 -1.23
C ALA A 266 5.10 17.24 -0.88
N THR A 267 4.80 18.28 -1.66
CA THR A 267 3.59 19.09 -1.50
C THR A 267 3.04 19.46 -2.88
N PHE A 268 1.73 19.40 -3.07
CA PHE A 268 1.09 19.99 -4.24
C PHE A 268 0.66 21.42 -3.95
N LEU A 269 1.00 22.34 -4.86
CA LEU A 269 0.55 23.73 -4.84
C LEU A 269 -0.18 24.03 -6.15
N GLY A 270 -1.45 24.44 -6.08
CA GLY A 270 -2.25 24.79 -7.24
C GLY A 270 -3.75 24.74 -6.98
N GLU A 271 -4.51 24.56 -8.05
CA GLU A 271 -5.96 24.33 -8.07
C GLU A 271 -6.22 22.81 -8.23
N PRO A 272 -7.26 22.24 -7.59
CA PRO A 272 -8.29 22.87 -6.75
C PRO A 272 -7.81 23.41 -5.39
N GLY A 273 -6.62 23.01 -4.93
CA GLY A 273 -6.08 23.58 -3.69
C GLY A 273 -4.68 23.11 -3.36
N LYS A 274 -4.20 23.49 -2.19
CA LYS A 274 -2.91 23.02 -1.64
C LYS A 274 -3.09 21.70 -0.88
N SER A 275 -2.17 20.76 -1.06
CA SER A 275 -2.11 19.55 -0.23
C SER A 275 -1.38 19.81 1.09
N GLU A 276 -1.67 18.99 2.09
CA GLU A 276 -0.75 18.82 3.21
C GLU A 276 0.58 18.22 2.74
N PRO A 277 1.71 18.52 3.40
CA PRO A 277 2.99 17.92 3.05
C PRO A 277 3.03 16.43 3.39
N VAL A 278 3.56 15.63 2.46
CA VAL A 278 3.84 14.20 2.66
C VAL A 278 5.33 14.01 2.89
N VAL A 279 5.70 13.40 4.02
CA VAL A 279 7.10 13.10 4.35
C VAL A 279 7.38 11.63 4.10
N PHE A 280 8.50 11.36 3.43
CA PHE A 280 9.01 10.02 3.14
C PHE A 280 10.54 10.04 3.12
N ALA A 281 11.18 8.88 3.06
CA ALA A 281 12.62 8.75 2.97
C ALA A 281 13.04 8.05 1.68
N VAL A 282 14.26 8.35 1.23
CA VAL A 282 14.98 7.57 0.23
C VAL A 282 16.18 6.95 0.91
N ALA A 283 16.29 5.62 0.85
CA ALA A 283 17.34 4.85 1.50
C ALA A 283 17.92 3.82 0.54
N GLN A 284 19.19 3.45 0.73
CA GLN A 284 19.74 2.29 0.02
C GLN A 284 19.03 1.04 0.51
N SER A 285 18.60 0.22 -0.44
CA SER A 285 17.98 -1.09 -0.23
C SER A 285 19.01 -2.19 -0.10
#